data_AF-A0A382S8X8-F1
#
_entry.id   AF-A0A382S8X8-F1
#
_cell.length_a   1.000
_cell.length_b   1.000
_cell.length_c   1.000
_cell.angle_alpha   90.00
_cell.angle_beta   90.00
_cell.angle_gamma   90.00
#
_symmetry.space_group_name_H-M   'P 1'
#
loop_
_entity.id
_entity.type
_entity.pdbx_description
1 polymer ?
#
loop_
_entity_poly.entity_id
_entity_poly.type
_entity_poly.pdbx_seq_one_letter_code
_entity_poly.pdbx_strand_id
1 'polypeptide(L)'
;METLPDYLLPNLSLILVGLNPSISSAQTGHYFANPRNRFWPAFNAAEMTPEPITAETDYRVLEFDIGMTDIVKRPTSGVSNLKAV
;
A
#
# COMPACT_ATOMS: atom_id res chain seq x y z
N MET A 1 -16.20 -7.09 -5.32
CA MET A 1 -15.16 -7.15 -4.26
C MET A 1 -14.24 -6.00 -4.56
N GLU A 2 -14.30 -4.94 -3.75
CA GLU A 2 -13.48 -3.75 -3.99
C GLU A 2 -12.02 -4.06 -3.62
N THR A 3 -11.11 -3.57 -4.46
CA THR A 3 -9.66 -3.60 -4.26
C THR A 3 -9.20 -2.19 -3.92
N LEU A 4 -7.94 -2.04 -3.51
CA LEU A 4 -7.32 -0.73 -3.38
C LEU A 4 -7.16 -0.02 -4.74
N PRO A 5 -7.42 1.29 -4.82
CA PRO A 5 -7.07 2.11 -5.98
C PRO A 5 -5.54 2.20 -6.13
N ASP A 6 -5.07 2.40 -7.35
CA ASP A 6 -3.65 2.70 -7.57
C ASP A 6 -3.37 4.17 -7.27
N TYR A 7 -2.29 4.43 -6.54
CA TYR A 7 -1.73 5.76 -6.35
C TYR A 7 -0.63 5.97 -7.36
N LEU A 8 -1.03 6.31 -8.59
CA LEU A 8 -0.12 6.51 -9.72
C LEU A 8 -0.38 7.85 -10.37
N LEU A 9 0.67 8.66 -10.45
CA LEU A 9 0.71 9.94 -11.15
C LEU A 9 1.93 9.97 -12.08
N PRO A 10 1.95 10.84 -13.11
CA PRO A 10 3.18 11.10 -13.87
C PRO A 10 4.31 11.62 -12.97
N ASN A 11 5.56 11.33 -13.34
CA ASN A 11 6.78 11.86 -12.73
C ASN A 11 7.03 11.47 -11.26
N LEU A 12 6.46 10.37 -10.78
CA LEU A 12 6.81 9.81 -9.47
C LEU A 12 8.30 9.40 -9.44
N SER A 13 8.95 9.66 -8.31
CA SER A 13 10.34 9.29 -8.05
C SER A 13 10.47 7.83 -7.58
N LEU A 14 9.42 7.29 -6.95
CA LEU A 14 9.37 5.92 -6.43
C LEU A 14 7.96 5.34 -6.58
N ILE A 15 7.86 4.04 -6.89
CA ILE A 15 6.60 3.30 -6.81
C ILE A 15 6.81 2.09 -5.91
N LEU A 16 6.00 2.00 -4.86
CA LEU A 16 5.97 0.87 -3.94
C LEU A 16 4.94 -0.14 -4.47
N VAL A 17 5.42 -1.34 -4.79
CA VAL A 17 4.58 -2.39 -5.36
C VAL A 17 4.36 -3.49 -4.33
N GLY A 18 3.16 -3.58 -3.79
CA GLY A 18 2.70 -4.69 -2.97
C GLY A 18 2.45 -5.96 -3.78
N LEU A 19 2.34 -7.10 -3.10
CA LEU A 19 1.97 -8.33 -3.79
C LEU A 19 0.48 -8.37 -4.12
N ASN A 20 -0.34 -8.23 -3.09
CA ASN A 20 -1.80 -8.16 -3.17
C ASN A 20 -2.37 -7.52 -1.89
N PRO A 21 -3.56 -6.88 -1.96
CA PRO A 21 -4.20 -6.36 -0.77
C PRO A 21 -4.55 -7.46 0.23
N SER A 22 -4.37 -7.16 1.52
CA SER A 22 -5.03 -7.94 2.57
C SER A 22 -6.54 -7.69 2.56
N ILE A 23 -7.34 -8.62 3.09
CA ILE A 23 -8.79 -8.41 3.24
C ILE A 23 -9.07 -7.12 4.03
N SER A 24 -8.33 -6.88 5.12
CA SER A 24 -8.48 -5.68 5.95
C SER A 24 -8.20 -4.42 5.14
N SER A 25 -7.10 -4.39 4.39
CA SER A 25 -6.73 -3.25 3.55
C SER A 25 -7.80 -2.94 2.50
N ALA A 26 -8.29 -3.98 1.82
CA ALA A 26 -9.34 -3.84 0.83
C ALA A 26 -10.66 -3.32 1.44
N GLN A 27 -10.99 -3.73 2.67
CA GLN A 27 -12.19 -3.27 3.38
C GLN A 27 -12.08 -1.83 3.88
N THR A 28 -10.90 -1.41 4.35
CA THR A 28 -10.69 -0.05 4.85
C THR A 28 -10.33 0.94 3.75
N GLY A 29 -9.98 0.46 2.55
CA GLY A 29 -9.54 1.31 1.45
C GLY A 29 -8.11 1.84 1.60
N HIS A 30 -7.31 1.22 2.47
CA HIS A 30 -5.97 1.73 2.83
C HIS A 30 -4.87 0.66 2.70
N TYR A 31 -3.76 1.04 2.07
CA TYR A 31 -2.56 0.21 1.96
C TYR A 31 -1.99 -0.10 3.34
N PHE A 32 -1.64 -1.38 3.54
CA PHE A 32 -1.01 -1.87 4.78
C PHE A 32 -1.77 -1.56 6.09
N ALA A 33 -3.10 -1.42 6.04
CA ALA A 33 -3.98 -1.07 7.19
C ALA A 33 -4.01 -2.04 8.38
N ASN A 34 -3.48 -3.27 8.26
CA ASN A 34 -3.43 -4.17 9.41
C ASN A 34 -2.40 -3.64 10.44
N PRO A 35 -2.76 -3.38 11.71
CA PRO A 35 -1.82 -2.84 12.71
C PRO A 35 -0.60 -3.73 13.01
N ARG A 36 -0.68 -5.03 12.67
CA ARG A 36 0.47 -5.96 12.77
C ARG A 36 1.43 -5.83 11.58
N ASN A 37 1.04 -5.15 10.52
CA ASN A 37 1.90 -4.88 9.38
C ASN A 37 2.97 -3.84 9.77
N ARG A 38 4.22 -4.14 9.44
CA ARG A 38 5.38 -3.30 9.81
C ARG A 38 5.73 -2.25 8.76
N PHE A 39 4.96 -2.17 7.67
CA PHE A 39 5.24 -1.26 6.55
C PHE A 39 5.32 0.20 7.02
N TRP A 40 4.25 0.77 7.58
CA TRP A 40 4.24 2.19 7.99
C TRP A 40 5.27 2.50 9.08
N PRO A 41 5.45 1.68 10.13
CA PRO A 41 6.56 1.87 11.07
C PRO A 41 7.94 1.89 10.40
N ALA A 42 8.19 1.00 9.44
CA ALA A 42 9.47 0.95 8.73
C ALA A 42 9.64 2.12 7.74
N PHE A 43 8.59 2.48 7.02
CA PHE A 43 8.55 3.62 6.09
C PHE A 43 8.86 4.93 6.81
N ASN A 44 8.21 5.17 7.96
CA ASN A 44 8.45 6.36 8.77
C ASN A 44 9.83 6.34 9.44
N ALA A 45 10.31 5.19 9.92
CA ALA A 45 11.65 5.08 10.51
C ALA A 45 12.78 5.28 9.48
N ALA A 46 12.50 5.03 8.19
CA ALA A 46 13.41 5.32 7.09
C ALA A 46 13.33 6.77 6.60
N GLU A 47 12.48 7.61 7.21
CA GLU A 47 12.31 9.03 6.86
C GLU A 47 11.99 9.24 5.37
N MET A 48 11.18 8.34 4.79
CA MET A 48 10.78 8.41 3.39
C MET A 48 9.98 9.68 3.06
N THR A 49 9.35 10.29 4.07
CA THR A 49 8.61 11.55 4.00
C THR A 49 8.99 12.45 5.18
N PRO A 50 8.87 13.80 5.06
CA PRO A 50 9.21 14.73 6.15
C PRO A 50 8.33 14.61 7.39
N GLU A 51 7.14 14.03 7.25
CA GLU A 51 6.19 13.78 8.34
C GLU A 51 5.71 12.32 8.32
N PRO A 52 5.32 11.75 9.47
CA PRO A 52 4.83 10.38 9.52
C PRO A 52 3.52 10.18 8.74
N ILE A 53 3.46 9.10 7.97
CA ILE A 53 2.24 8.63 7.28
C ILE A 53 1.65 7.42 7.99
N THR A 54 0.33 7.38 8.10
CA THR A 54 -0.44 6.22 8.59
C THR A 54 -1.21 5.57 7.45
N ALA A 55 -1.81 4.40 7.70
CA ALA A 55 -2.67 3.78 6.70
C ALA A 55 -3.83 4.69 6.28
N GLU A 56 -4.46 5.39 7.22
CA GLU A 56 -5.60 6.31 6.96
C GLU A 56 -5.21 7.55 6.15
N THR A 57 -3.91 7.83 6.05
CA THR A 57 -3.34 8.98 5.33
C THR A 57 -2.41 8.55 4.20
N ASP A 58 -2.48 7.28 3.79
CA ASP A 58 -1.59 6.67 2.81
C ASP A 58 -1.58 7.39 1.46
N TYR A 59 -2.71 7.94 1.02
CA TYR A 59 -2.81 8.74 -0.21
C TYR A 59 -1.85 9.94 -0.26
N ARG A 60 -1.41 10.46 0.91
CA ARG A 60 -0.49 11.60 0.99
C ARG A 60 0.92 11.28 0.51
N VAL A 61 1.28 10.00 0.34
CA VAL A 61 2.57 9.63 -0.28
C VAL A 61 2.75 10.25 -1.67
N LEU A 62 1.65 10.53 -2.37
CA LEU A 62 1.65 11.24 -3.66
C LEU A 62 2.13 12.70 -3.55
N GLU A 63 1.99 13.34 -2.38
CA GLU A 63 2.54 14.70 -2.13
C GLU A 63 4.07 14.70 -2.13
N PHE A 64 4.70 13.53 -2.04
CA PHE A 64 6.15 13.33 -1.93
C PHE A 64 6.72 12.52 -3.12
N ASP A 65 6.03 12.51 -4.26
CA ASP A 65 6.41 11.79 -5.48
C ASP A 65 6.57 10.26 -5.29
N ILE A 66 5.88 9.69 -4.31
CA ILE A 66 5.84 8.24 -4.04
C ILE A 66 4.46 7.70 -4.46
N GLY A 67 4.45 6.63 -5.25
CA GLY A 67 3.24 5.91 -5.63
C GLY A 67 3.08 4.55 -4.95
N MET A 68 1.87 3.99 -5.06
CA MET A 68 1.54 2.66 -4.53
C MET A 68 0.63 1.89 -5.49
N THR A 69 0.92 0.60 -5.67
CA THR A 69 0.07 -0.35 -6.40
C THR A 69 0.34 -1.78 -5.91
N ASP A 70 -0.36 -2.78 -6.47
CA ASP A 70 -0.14 -4.19 -6.20
C ASP A 70 0.01 -4.98 -7.51
N ILE A 71 0.86 -6.01 -7.51
CA ILE A 71 0.99 -6.94 -8.64
C ILE A 71 -0.35 -7.63 -8.94
N VAL A 72 -1.06 -8.06 -7.89
CA VAL A 72 -2.35 -8.73 -7.99
C VAL A 72 -3.39 -7.96 -7.20
N LYS A 73 -4.38 -7.39 -7.89
CA LYS A 73 -5.43 -6.59 -7.26
C LYS A 73 -6.46 -7.42 -6.47
N ARG A 74 -6.45 -8.75 -6.57
CA ARG A 74 -7.39 -9.61 -5.83
C ARG A 74 -7.03 -9.67 -4.34
N PRO A 75 -7.91 -9.21 -3.42
CA PRO A 75 -7.63 -9.32 -1.99
C PRO A 75 -7.65 -10.78 -1.52
N THR A 76 -6.73 -11.15 -0.63
CA THR A 76 -6.71 -12.48 0.00
C THR A 76 -6.25 -12.39 1.46
N SER A 77 -6.50 -13.45 2.24
CA SER A 77 -6.02 -13.57 3.62
C SER A 77 -4.51 -13.86 3.71
N GLY A 78 -3.86 -14.21 2.60
CA GLY A 78 -2.44 -14.47 2.54
C GLY A 78 -2.01 -14.98 1.17
N VAL A 79 -0.71 -14.81 0.87
CA VAL A 79 -0.10 -15.12 -0.43
C VAL A 79 -0.34 -16.55 -0.90
N SER A 80 -0.48 -17.52 0.00
CA SER A 80 -0.75 -18.92 -0.34
C SER A 80 -2.08 -19.13 -1.08
N ASN A 81 -2.98 -18.15 -1.05
CA ASN A 81 -4.24 -18.15 -1.81
C ASN A 81 -4.11 -17.54 -3.20
N LEU A 82 -2.92 -17.07 -3.59
CA LEU A 82 -2.59 -16.70 -4.96
C LEU A 82 -2.07 -17.91 -5.72
N LYS A 83 -2.36 -17.97 -7.01
CA LYS A 83 -1.82 -18.96 -7.93
C LYS A 83 -1.23 -18.21 -9.12
N ALA A 84 -0.01 -18.55 -9.52
CA ALA A 84 0.47 -18.21 -10.85
C ALA A 84 -0.39 -18.97 -11.86
N VAL A 85 -0.83 -18.26 -12.91
CA VAL A 85 -1.61 -18.84 -14.00
C VAL A 85 -0.66 -19.20 -15.14
#